data_AF-A0A315XG00-F1
#
_entry.id   AF-A0A315XG00-F1
#
_cell.length_a   1.000
_cell.length_b   1.000
_cell.length_c   1.000
_cell.angle_alpha   90.00
_cell.angle_beta   90.00
_cell.angle_gamma   90.00
#
_symmetry.space_group_name_H-M   'P 1'
#
loop_
_entity.id
_entity.type
_entity.pdbx_description
1 polymer ?
#
loop_
_entity_poly.entity_id
_entity_poly.type
_entity_poly.pdbx_seq_one_letter_code
_entity_poly.pdbx_strand_id
1 'polypeptide(L)'
;MKNRIKIPTIFKLINVQINIRVYLINLVLGLILLFYSIWEIKPVVVEITDFLGLISHLTTAYWAGFILIISSFIKLYFDKKIESKYIYILYSLIFGLFIFSVPIFAEENARFPWSYYPAGEVKTVLETKYIDTISEYPLISYRSWPATHIISAFIISFANIKIDFLLKYMPLFWVFFVTLFIFSIGLHFKLSEKQCLLVSLLFLFSFWEFHNYYGPQYFGYLLYILFLFILFKYKNEYKDRLFIIITFCTIVITHLLTAIAVISSFIFSSKYIRSIYERRLRFLLFFLIAFISWHVYLAPEMLKVGTRELITQIAERKPLSFFGTTKYEVGILLTRQITHYSRIFYLVFYTVGMTIAAFLYLTNRVIENNREIIKICFFWLIGILMLFIFRYGESEIDDRIYILSLIPMIYILILSFNQKVVLVLAILLMIPHLPAHYGSESNEIIYSSELSGDKFFSQTARLNSYNQYLYAPSPGIRFYNNSMVLFDGFSIEHICSEGKKHNFSSYYDVKYIMLTKQFNNFLLYSCNLNVLDLGFDFQAKNTNYIYNNGDFNIYYIK
;
A
#
# COMPACT_ATOMS: atom_id res chain seq x y z
N MET A 1 46.91 37.15 -6.97
CA MET A 1 46.35 35.78 -7.05
C MET A 1 45.66 35.61 -8.41
N LYS A 2 46.26 34.85 -9.34
CA LYS A 2 45.67 34.58 -10.67
C LYS A 2 44.72 33.39 -10.57
N ASN A 3 43.41 33.66 -10.56
CA ASN A 3 42.39 32.63 -10.75
C ASN A 3 42.48 32.07 -12.17
N ARG A 4 43.19 30.95 -12.35
CA ARG A 4 43.11 30.17 -13.60
C ARG A 4 41.75 29.49 -13.66
N ILE A 5 40.86 30.03 -14.48
CA ILE A 5 39.63 29.36 -14.91
C ILE A 5 40.07 28.10 -15.66
N LYS A 6 39.95 26.92 -15.01
CA LYS A 6 40.16 25.63 -15.65
C LYS A 6 38.99 25.41 -16.61
N ILE A 7 39.17 25.76 -17.89
CA ILE A 7 38.26 25.35 -18.95
C ILE A 7 38.29 23.82 -18.99
N PRO A 8 37.18 23.12 -18.71
CA PRO A 8 37.13 21.68 -18.84
C PRO A 8 37.40 21.33 -20.30
N THR A 9 38.40 20.50 -20.55
CA THR A 9 38.76 20.03 -21.90
C THR A 9 37.55 19.33 -22.53
N ILE A 10 37.27 19.64 -23.80
CA ILE A 10 36.15 19.10 -24.59
C ILE A 10 36.06 17.56 -24.50
N PHE A 11 37.22 16.88 -24.46
CA PHE A 11 37.30 15.43 -24.25
C PHE A 11 36.67 14.93 -22.94
N LYS A 12 36.71 15.71 -21.86
CA LYS A 12 36.07 15.36 -20.59
C LYS A 12 34.55 15.40 -20.69
N LEU A 13 34.01 16.37 -21.42
CA LEU A 13 32.56 16.49 -21.68
C LEU A 13 32.07 15.36 -22.60
N ILE A 14 32.81 15.04 -23.67
CA ILE A 14 32.48 13.94 -24.59
C ILE A 14 32.47 12.60 -23.84
N ASN A 15 33.47 12.32 -23.00
CA ASN A 15 33.53 11.07 -22.24
C ASN A 15 32.39 10.91 -21.22
N VAL A 16 31.96 11.98 -20.56
CA VAL A 16 30.79 11.94 -19.66
C VAL A 16 29.52 11.63 -20.46
N GLN A 17 29.35 12.24 -21.64
CA GLN A 17 28.20 11.98 -22.50
C GLN A 17 28.16 10.52 -23.00
N ILE A 18 29.29 9.94 -23.40
CA ILE A 18 29.37 8.54 -23.84
C ILE A 18 28.95 7.60 -22.70
N ASN A 19 29.41 7.86 -21.48
CA ASN A 19 29.08 7.01 -20.33
C ASN A 19 27.57 7.04 -19.99
N ILE A 20 26.93 8.22 -20.02
CA ILE A 20 25.47 8.33 -19.80
C ILE A 20 24.68 7.49 -20.82
N ARG A 21 25.10 7.51 -22.09
CA ARG A 21 24.43 6.74 -23.16
C ARG A 21 24.40 5.24 -22.87
N VAL A 22 25.48 4.67 -22.36
CA VAL A 22 25.53 3.23 -22.01
C VAL A 22 24.48 2.89 -20.97
N TYR A 23 24.34 3.70 -19.91
CA TYR A 23 23.33 3.48 -18.89
C TYR A 23 21.91 3.62 -19.43
N LEU A 24 21.66 4.56 -20.34
CA LEU A 24 20.35 4.73 -20.98
C LEU A 24 20.02 3.55 -21.91
N ILE A 25 21.00 3.05 -22.67
CA ILE A 25 20.83 1.86 -23.50
C ILE A 25 20.45 0.66 -22.63
N ASN A 26 21.14 0.44 -21.51
CA ASN A 26 20.81 -0.64 -20.58
C ASN A 26 19.39 -0.50 -20.00
N LEU A 27 18.95 0.72 -19.67
CA LEU A 27 17.57 0.96 -19.23
C LEU A 27 16.56 0.58 -20.31
N VAL A 28 16.79 1.01 -21.56
CA VAL A 28 15.90 0.70 -22.69
C VAL A 28 15.86 -0.80 -22.96
N LEU A 29 17.01 -1.47 -22.99
CA LEU A 29 17.08 -2.92 -23.17
C LEU A 29 16.38 -3.67 -22.03
N GLY A 30 16.56 -3.23 -20.78
CA GLY A 30 15.86 -3.80 -19.63
C GLY A 30 14.34 -3.63 -19.75
N LEU A 31 13.85 -2.47 -20.20
CA LEU A 31 12.42 -2.25 -20.46
C LEU A 31 11.89 -3.15 -21.58
N ILE A 32 12.63 -3.29 -22.69
CA ILE A 32 12.24 -4.18 -23.78
C ILE A 32 12.09 -5.62 -23.24
N LEU A 33 13.05 -6.09 -22.44
CA LEU A 33 13.00 -7.42 -21.83
C LEU A 33 11.85 -7.57 -20.82
N LEU A 34 11.56 -6.55 -20.02
CA LEU A 34 10.42 -6.52 -19.10
C LEU A 34 9.10 -6.66 -19.87
N PHE A 35 8.87 -5.81 -20.87
CA PHE A 35 7.62 -5.82 -21.63
C PHE A 35 7.49 -7.05 -22.53
N TYR A 36 8.60 -7.56 -23.06
CA TYR A 36 8.62 -8.84 -23.77
C TYR A 36 8.20 -9.98 -22.85
N SER A 37 8.75 -10.06 -21.63
CA SER A 37 8.33 -11.06 -20.66
C SER A 37 6.85 -10.91 -20.27
N ILE A 38 6.37 -9.69 -20.08
CA ILE A 38 4.95 -9.44 -19.76
C ILE A 38 4.05 -9.91 -20.90
N TRP A 39 4.47 -9.69 -22.14
CA TRP A 39 3.74 -10.16 -23.32
C TRP A 39 3.69 -11.69 -23.40
N GLU A 40 4.80 -12.38 -23.09
CA GLU A 40 4.87 -13.85 -23.10
C GLU A 40 3.94 -14.50 -22.06
N ILE A 41 3.75 -13.87 -20.90
CA ILE A 41 2.92 -14.45 -19.82
C ILE A 41 1.45 -14.05 -19.90
N LYS A 42 1.03 -13.18 -20.83
CA LYS A 42 -0.33 -12.61 -20.82
C LYS A 42 -1.34 -13.45 -21.61
N PRO A 43 -2.54 -13.76 -21.07
CA PRO A 43 -2.94 -13.64 -19.66
C PRO A 43 -2.41 -14.80 -18.82
N VAL A 44 -1.88 -14.50 -17.63
CA VAL A 44 -1.43 -15.51 -16.67
C VAL A 44 -2.53 -15.78 -15.66
N VAL A 45 -2.73 -17.05 -15.32
CA VAL A 45 -3.56 -17.47 -14.19
C VAL A 45 -2.62 -18.08 -13.15
N VAL A 46 -2.59 -17.49 -11.96
CA VAL A 46 -1.78 -17.99 -10.83
C VAL A 46 -2.65 -18.87 -9.96
N GLU A 47 -2.35 -20.16 -9.94
CA GLU A 47 -3.08 -21.14 -9.15
C GLU A 47 -2.49 -21.27 -7.74
N ILE A 48 -3.28 -21.80 -6.80
CA ILE A 48 -2.82 -22.06 -5.42
C ILE A 48 -1.61 -23.02 -5.38
N THR A 49 -1.46 -23.86 -6.40
CA THR A 49 -0.36 -24.82 -6.56
C THR A 49 0.94 -24.19 -7.02
N ASP A 50 0.93 -22.93 -7.47
CA ASP A 50 2.12 -22.22 -7.89
C ASP A 50 2.95 -21.84 -6.66
N PHE A 51 4.02 -22.60 -6.44
CA PHE A 51 4.87 -22.54 -5.25
C PHE A 51 5.43 -21.15 -4.92
N LEU A 52 5.63 -20.27 -5.91
CA LEU A 52 6.07 -18.88 -5.73
C LEU A 52 5.11 -17.84 -6.34
N GLY A 53 3.84 -18.21 -6.55
CA GLY A 53 2.87 -17.35 -7.25
C GLY A 53 3.36 -16.97 -8.66
N LEU A 54 3.18 -15.72 -9.08
CA LEU A 54 3.59 -15.17 -10.38
C LEU A 54 5.08 -15.30 -10.66
N ILE A 55 5.94 -15.38 -9.62
CA ILE A 55 7.38 -15.61 -9.82
C ILE A 55 7.60 -16.90 -10.61
N SER A 56 6.77 -17.91 -10.36
CA SER A 56 6.83 -19.21 -11.04
C SER A 56 6.60 -19.09 -12.56
N HIS A 57 5.95 -18.01 -13.00
CA HIS A 57 5.62 -17.71 -14.39
C HIS A 57 6.57 -16.69 -15.03
N LEU A 58 7.44 -16.03 -14.26
CA LEU A 58 8.38 -15.03 -14.80
C LEU A 58 9.40 -15.70 -15.74
N THR A 59 9.47 -15.18 -16.96
CA THR A 59 10.30 -15.76 -18.02
C THR A 59 11.80 -15.48 -17.82
N THR A 60 12.64 -16.18 -18.56
CA THR A 60 14.09 -15.90 -18.62
C THR A 60 14.38 -14.47 -19.09
N ALA A 61 13.52 -13.88 -19.92
CA ALA A 61 13.65 -12.50 -20.36
C ALA A 61 13.48 -11.50 -19.19
N TYR A 62 12.52 -11.74 -18.29
CA TYR A 62 12.37 -10.90 -17.08
C TYR A 62 13.66 -10.90 -16.26
N TRP A 63 14.19 -12.09 -15.96
CA TRP A 63 15.40 -12.22 -15.15
C TRP A 63 16.64 -11.65 -15.81
N ALA A 64 16.80 -11.85 -17.13
CA ALA A 64 17.88 -11.24 -17.90
C ALA A 64 17.81 -9.70 -17.85
N GLY A 65 16.61 -9.14 -18.02
CA GLY A 65 16.37 -7.70 -17.89
C GLY A 65 16.66 -7.19 -16.49
N PHE A 66 16.19 -7.89 -15.46
CA PHE A 66 16.38 -7.50 -14.07
C PHE A 66 17.86 -7.53 -13.67
N ILE A 67 18.59 -8.60 -14.01
CA ILE A 67 20.03 -8.73 -13.77
C ILE A 67 20.82 -7.64 -14.52
N LEU A 68 20.44 -7.32 -15.75
CA LEU A 68 21.04 -6.22 -16.51
C LEU A 68 20.88 -4.88 -15.78
N ILE A 69 19.66 -4.57 -15.31
CA ILE A 69 19.38 -3.34 -14.57
C ILE A 69 20.14 -3.29 -13.25
N ILE A 70 20.17 -4.37 -12.48
CA ILE A 70 20.93 -4.46 -11.22
C ILE A 70 22.43 -4.25 -11.45
N SER A 71 23.00 -4.96 -12.42
CA SER A 71 24.43 -4.86 -12.74
C SER A 71 24.79 -3.45 -13.21
N SER A 72 23.94 -2.85 -14.04
CA SER A 72 24.09 -1.49 -14.53
C SER A 72 23.95 -0.46 -13.40
N PHE A 73 23.03 -0.67 -12.45
CA PHE A 73 22.86 0.14 -11.24
C PHE A 73 24.10 0.09 -10.35
N ILE A 74 24.63 -1.10 -10.03
CA ILE A 74 25.83 -1.24 -9.21
C ILE A 74 27.00 -0.49 -9.86
N LYS A 75 27.18 -0.65 -11.18
CA LYS A 75 28.19 0.07 -11.94
C LYS A 75 27.98 1.59 -11.88
N LEU A 76 26.76 2.05 -12.11
CA LEU A 76 26.38 3.46 -12.05
C LEU A 76 26.66 4.07 -10.66
N TYR A 77 26.35 3.34 -9.60
CA TYR A 77 26.58 3.78 -8.23
C TYR A 77 28.07 4.01 -7.94
N PHE A 78 28.94 3.15 -8.44
CA PHE A 78 30.40 3.30 -8.25
C PHE A 78 31.06 4.22 -9.29
N ASP A 79 30.36 4.60 -10.36
CA ASP A 79 30.89 5.52 -11.37
C ASP A 79 31.04 6.94 -10.80
N LYS A 80 32.29 7.42 -10.70
CA LYS A 80 32.61 8.77 -10.19
C LYS A 80 32.44 9.86 -11.24
N LYS A 81 32.25 9.51 -12.52
CA LYS A 81 32.11 10.48 -13.62
C LYS A 81 30.67 10.95 -13.81
N ILE A 82 29.70 10.24 -13.23
CA ILE A 82 28.27 10.47 -13.43
C ILE A 82 27.66 11.07 -12.17
N GLU A 83 27.20 12.31 -12.29
CA GLU A 83 26.47 13.06 -11.25
C GLU A 83 25.26 13.68 -11.94
N SER A 84 24.24 12.85 -12.19
CA SER A 84 22.99 13.29 -12.82
C SER A 84 21.80 12.75 -12.04
N LYS A 85 21.14 13.62 -11.26
CA LYS A 85 19.86 13.29 -10.61
C LYS A 85 18.83 12.62 -11.54
N TYR A 86 18.79 13.01 -12.82
CA TYR A 86 17.82 12.46 -13.76
C TYR A 86 18.07 10.99 -14.05
N ILE A 87 19.34 10.58 -14.19
CA ILE A 87 19.65 9.17 -14.44
C ILE A 87 19.31 8.32 -13.21
N TYR A 88 19.57 8.84 -12.01
CA TYR A 88 19.23 8.16 -10.77
C TYR A 88 17.73 8.00 -10.57
N ILE A 89 16.94 9.05 -10.84
CA ILE A 89 15.47 8.97 -10.82
C ILE A 89 14.98 7.94 -11.83
N LEU A 90 15.51 7.92 -13.05
CA LEU A 90 15.14 6.93 -14.06
C LEU A 90 15.42 5.52 -13.57
N TYR A 91 16.59 5.23 -13.00
CA TYR A 91 16.87 3.91 -12.44
C TYR A 91 15.88 3.52 -11.34
N SER A 92 15.57 4.42 -10.40
CA SER A 92 14.56 4.16 -9.36
C SER A 92 13.19 3.82 -9.95
N LEU A 93 12.73 4.59 -10.94
CA LEU A 93 11.45 4.34 -11.60
C LEU A 93 11.43 2.99 -12.32
N ILE A 94 12.53 2.63 -13.00
CA ILE A 94 12.64 1.35 -13.72
C ILE A 94 12.63 0.17 -12.74
N PHE A 95 13.33 0.27 -11.61
CA PHE A 95 13.20 -0.72 -10.54
C PHE A 95 11.76 -0.83 -10.03
N GLY A 96 11.09 0.30 -9.82
CA GLY A 96 9.66 0.32 -9.49
C GLY A 96 8.80 -0.41 -10.52
N LEU A 97 9.07 -0.24 -11.82
CA LEU A 97 8.35 -0.96 -12.87
C LEU A 97 8.62 -2.47 -12.83
N PHE A 98 9.88 -2.91 -12.70
CA PHE A 98 10.21 -4.33 -12.62
C PHE A 98 9.47 -5.03 -11.45
N ILE A 99 9.29 -4.32 -10.35
CA ILE A 99 8.70 -4.87 -9.12
C ILE A 99 7.18 -4.78 -9.12
N PHE A 100 6.58 -3.69 -9.59
CA PHE A 100 5.15 -3.45 -9.38
C PHE A 100 4.31 -3.55 -10.65
N SER A 101 4.93 -3.57 -11.84
CA SER A 101 4.17 -3.46 -13.10
C SER A 101 3.74 -4.79 -13.72
N VAL A 102 4.38 -5.91 -13.36
CA VAL A 102 4.06 -7.23 -13.93
C VAL A 102 2.57 -7.56 -13.74
N PRO A 103 2.00 -7.56 -12.51
CA PRO A 103 0.56 -7.67 -12.30
C PRO A 103 -0.29 -6.80 -13.22
N ILE A 104 0.07 -5.51 -13.26
CA ILE A 104 -0.75 -4.45 -13.83
C ILE A 104 -0.92 -4.66 -15.33
N PHE A 105 0.09 -5.22 -16.00
CA PHE A 105 0.04 -5.45 -17.43
C PHE A 105 -0.31 -6.89 -17.82
N ALA A 106 0.08 -7.89 -17.02
CA ALA A 106 -0.13 -9.31 -17.28
C ALA A 106 -1.54 -9.78 -16.95
N GLU A 107 -2.13 -9.28 -15.87
CA GLU A 107 -3.48 -9.66 -15.45
C GLU A 107 -4.55 -8.94 -16.26
N GLU A 108 -5.74 -9.52 -16.38
CA GLU A 108 -6.86 -8.92 -17.09
C GLU A 108 -7.49 -7.79 -16.28
N ASN A 109 -7.73 -8.04 -15.00
CA ASN A 109 -8.46 -7.16 -14.08
C ASN A 109 -7.50 -6.37 -13.17
N ALA A 110 -8.05 -5.45 -12.37
CA ALA A 110 -7.28 -4.88 -11.27
C ALA A 110 -7.10 -5.98 -10.22
N ARG A 111 -5.86 -6.24 -9.82
CA ARG A 111 -5.51 -7.36 -8.93
C ARG A 111 -6.39 -7.38 -7.69
N PHE A 112 -6.35 -6.31 -6.91
CA PHE A 112 -6.81 -6.36 -5.53
C PHE A 112 -8.33 -6.17 -5.39
N PRO A 113 -9.05 -7.10 -4.71
CA PRO A 113 -10.48 -6.97 -4.44
C PRO A 113 -10.83 -5.61 -3.85
N TRP A 114 -10.04 -5.15 -2.87
CA TRP A 114 -10.28 -3.91 -2.14
C TRP A 114 -10.31 -2.64 -3.01
N SER A 115 -9.85 -2.70 -4.27
CA SER A 115 -9.99 -1.60 -5.24
C SER A 115 -11.41 -1.41 -5.77
N TYR A 116 -12.19 -2.50 -5.86
CA TYR A 116 -13.53 -2.47 -6.44
C TYR A 116 -14.53 -1.77 -5.52
N TYR A 117 -14.31 -1.88 -4.21
CA TYR A 117 -15.15 -1.23 -3.22
C TYR A 117 -15.23 0.31 -3.37
N PRO A 118 -14.13 1.08 -3.23
CA PRO A 118 -14.16 2.53 -3.40
C PRO A 118 -14.53 2.94 -4.83
N ALA A 119 -14.23 2.09 -5.82
CA ALA A 119 -14.64 2.33 -7.20
C ALA A 119 -16.16 2.30 -7.39
N GLY A 120 -16.88 1.42 -6.70
CA GLY A 120 -18.33 1.45 -6.64
C GLY A 120 -18.82 2.82 -6.17
N GLU A 121 -18.26 3.32 -5.07
CA GLU A 121 -18.63 4.63 -4.53
C GLU A 121 -18.35 5.77 -5.52
N VAL A 122 -17.22 5.75 -6.25
CA VAL A 122 -16.96 6.70 -7.34
C VAL A 122 -18.05 6.66 -8.41
N LYS A 123 -18.53 5.47 -8.79
CA LYS A 123 -19.60 5.32 -9.77
C LYS A 123 -20.88 6.01 -9.29
N THR A 124 -21.25 5.86 -8.02
CA THR A 124 -22.37 6.61 -7.44
C THR A 124 -22.14 8.12 -7.53
N VAL A 125 -20.95 8.62 -7.22
CA VAL A 125 -20.64 10.06 -7.35
C VAL A 125 -20.77 10.52 -8.82
N LEU A 126 -20.31 9.71 -9.77
CA LEU A 126 -20.43 10.03 -11.20
C LEU A 126 -21.88 10.06 -11.67
N GLU A 127 -22.74 9.18 -11.16
CA GLU A 127 -24.15 9.06 -11.55
C GLU A 127 -25.04 10.10 -10.85
N THR A 128 -24.88 10.27 -9.54
CA THR A 128 -25.76 11.11 -8.71
C THR A 128 -25.25 12.54 -8.51
N LYS A 129 -23.94 12.77 -8.76
CA LYS A 129 -23.24 14.01 -8.43
C LYS A 129 -23.30 14.39 -6.95
N TYR A 130 -23.56 13.41 -6.09
CA TYR A 130 -23.77 13.60 -4.66
C TYR A 130 -22.88 12.66 -3.83
N ILE A 131 -22.49 13.14 -2.64
CA ILE A 131 -21.72 12.38 -1.65
C ILE A 131 -22.44 12.52 -0.32
N ASP A 132 -22.84 11.39 0.25
CA ASP A 132 -23.40 11.31 1.59
C ASP A 132 -22.30 11.00 2.61
N THR A 133 -21.74 12.03 3.24
CA THR A 133 -20.67 11.86 4.23
C THR A 133 -21.19 11.47 5.63
N ILE A 134 -22.50 11.60 5.87
CA ILE A 134 -23.17 11.43 7.16
C ILE A 134 -23.86 10.04 7.26
N SER A 135 -23.93 9.31 6.15
CA SER A 135 -24.45 7.96 6.03
C SER A 135 -24.04 7.00 7.16
N GLU A 136 -24.99 6.20 7.65
CA GLU A 136 -24.76 5.07 8.58
C GLU A 136 -24.16 3.83 7.89
N TYR A 137 -23.65 3.97 6.67
CA TYR A 137 -23.01 2.86 5.96
C TYR A 137 -21.80 2.34 6.76
N PRO A 138 -21.44 1.05 6.61
CA PRO A 138 -20.35 0.45 7.37
C PRO A 138 -19.05 1.26 7.25
N LEU A 139 -18.18 1.25 8.26
CA LEU A 139 -16.94 2.04 8.29
C LEU A 139 -15.99 1.82 7.10
N ILE A 140 -16.09 0.65 6.45
CA ILE A 140 -15.35 0.36 5.23
C ILE A 140 -15.77 1.29 4.08
N SER A 141 -16.96 1.89 4.15
CA SER A 141 -17.42 2.99 3.29
C SER A 141 -16.58 4.22 3.54
N TYR A 142 -15.69 4.50 2.59
CA TYR A 142 -14.87 5.70 2.60
C TYR A 142 -15.69 6.95 2.24
N ARG A 143 -17.02 6.89 2.29
CA ARG A 143 -17.92 8.03 2.04
C ARG A 143 -17.68 9.19 3.00
N SER A 144 -17.35 8.89 4.25
CA SER A 144 -16.96 9.90 5.24
C SER A 144 -15.58 10.52 5.01
N TRP A 145 -14.82 10.01 4.03
CA TRP A 145 -13.54 10.56 3.57
C TRP A 145 -13.52 10.68 2.04
N PRO A 146 -14.26 11.66 1.49
CA PRO A 146 -14.65 11.65 0.08
C PRO A 146 -13.56 12.10 -0.89
N ALA A 147 -12.40 12.59 -0.43
CA ALA A 147 -11.41 13.19 -1.32
C ALA A 147 -10.98 12.26 -2.47
N THR A 148 -10.69 11.00 -2.17
CA THR A 148 -10.31 10.02 -3.19
C THR A 148 -11.42 9.82 -4.21
N HIS A 149 -12.68 9.79 -3.76
CA HIS A 149 -13.82 9.63 -4.65
C HIS A 149 -14.01 10.84 -5.57
N ILE A 150 -13.94 12.05 -5.01
CA ILE A 150 -14.07 13.30 -5.75
C ILE A 150 -12.95 13.41 -6.80
N ILE A 151 -11.71 13.15 -6.41
CA ILE A 151 -10.55 13.22 -7.32
C ILE A 151 -10.66 12.16 -8.42
N SER A 152 -11.07 10.95 -8.08
CA SER A 152 -11.26 9.88 -9.06
C SER A 152 -12.38 10.20 -10.05
N ALA A 153 -13.52 10.69 -9.55
CA ALA A 153 -14.65 11.12 -10.38
C ALA A 153 -14.24 12.27 -11.31
N PHE A 154 -13.46 13.22 -10.80
CA PHE A 154 -12.90 14.32 -11.60
C PHE A 154 -11.97 13.80 -12.70
N ILE A 155 -11.01 12.93 -12.38
CA ILE A 155 -10.08 12.34 -13.37
C ILE A 155 -10.86 11.58 -14.44
N ILE A 156 -11.82 10.74 -14.05
CA ILE A 156 -12.65 9.96 -14.98
C ILE A 156 -13.44 10.89 -15.91
N SER A 157 -14.10 11.90 -15.35
CA SER A 157 -14.91 12.85 -16.12
C SER A 157 -14.06 13.73 -17.04
N PHE A 158 -12.90 14.19 -16.56
CA PHE A 158 -12.00 15.09 -17.30
C PHE A 158 -11.24 14.36 -18.41
N ALA A 159 -10.69 13.17 -18.12
CA ALA A 159 -9.90 12.40 -19.08
C ALA A 159 -10.77 11.48 -19.96
N ASN A 160 -12.06 11.36 -19.68
CA ASN A 160 -13.00 10.47 -20.36
C ASN A 160 -12.51 9.01 -20.44
N ILE A 161 -11.97 8.51 -19.32
CA ILE A 161 -11.47 7.13 -19.20
C ILE A 161 -12.48 6.25 -18.47
N LYS A 162 -12.47 4.94 -18.72
CA LYS A 162 -13.29 4.01 -17.93
C LYS A 162 -12.70 3.86 -16.53
N ILE A 163 -13.56 3.64 -15.54
CA ILE A 163 -13.15 3.42 -14.15
C ILE A 163 -12.15 2.26 -14.03
N ASP A 164 -12.34 1.17 -14.77
CA ASP A 164 -11.46 -0.01 -14.75
C ASP A 164 -10.00 0.33 -15.10
N PHE A 165 -9.77 1.29 -16.01
CA PHE A 165 -8.41 1.78 -16.31
C PHE A 165 -7.79 2.49 -15.11
N LEU A 166 -8.59 3.28 -14.39
CA LEU A 166 -8.12 3.95 -13.18
C LEU A 166 -7.71 2.91 -12.12
N LEU A 167 -8.54 1.90 -11.86
CA LEU A 167 -8.25 0.86 -10.86
C LEU A 167 -6.95 0.13 -11.20
N LYS A 168 -6.81 -0.26 -12.46
CA LYS A 168 -5.70 -1.07 -12.95
C LYS A 168 -4.36 -0.32 -12.94
N TYR A 169 -4.35 0.93 -13.40
CA TYR A 169 -3.09 1.67 -13.63
C TYR A 169 -2.72 2.66 -12.52
N MET A 170 -3.61 2.95 -11.57
CA MET A 170 -3.28 3.84 -10.44
C MET A 170 -2.04 3.40 -9.63
N PRO A 171 -1.79 2.09 -9.39
CA PRO A 171 -0.58 1.68 -8.69
C PRO A 171 0.73 2.10 -9.38
N LEU A 172 0.76 2.26 -10.71
CA LEU A 172 1.95 2.82 -11.38
C LEU A 172 2.15 4.30 -11.05
N PHE A 173 1.06 5.05 -10.97
CA PHE A 173 1.09 6.46 -10.56
C PHE A 173 1.62 6.58 -9.13
N TRP A 174 1.17 5.71 -8.22
CA TRP A 174 1.69 5.59 -6.86
C TRP A 174 3.20 5.39 -6.79
N VAL A 175 3.72 4.40 -7.52
CA VAL A 175 5.17 4.12 -7.59
C VAL A 175 5.94 5.33 -8.12
N PHE A 176 5.42 5.99 -9.16
CA PHE A 176 6.05 7.16 -9.77
C PHE A 176 6.15 8.34 -8.78
N PHE A 177 5.04 8.78 -8.19
CA PHE A 177 5.03 9.95 -7.33
C PHE A 177 5.76 9.73 -6.00
N VAL A 178 5.63 8.53 -5.41
CA VAL A 178 6.38 8.22 -4.18
C VAL A 178 7.88 8.23 -4.43
N THR A 179 8.34 7.65 -5.54
CA THR A 179 9.77 7.70 -5.92
C THR A 179 10.26 9.13 -6.04
N LEU A 180 9.48 10.00 -6.72
CA LEU A 180 9.84 11.41 -6.90
C LEU A 180 9.88 12.18 -5.58
N PHE A 181 8.86 12.03 -4.73
CA PHE A 181 8.80 12.76 -3.46
C PHE A 181 9.91 12.32 -2.50
N ILE A 182 10.15 11.02 -2.37
CA ILE A 182 11.21 10.49 -1.51
C ILE A 182 12.59 10.94 -2.01
N PHE A 183 12.85 10.87 -3.33
CA PHE A 183 14.10 11.38 -3.88
C PHE A 183 14.28 12.89 -3.59
N SER A 184 13.19 13.66 -3.71
CA SER A 184 13.18 15.11 -3.47
C SER A 184 13.39 15.49 -2.01
N ILE A 185 12.81 14.74 -1.06
CA ILE A 185 13.09 14.92 0.39
C ILE A 185 14.58 14.69 0.66
N GLY A 186 15.19 13.69 0.01
CA GLY A 186 16.63 13.41 0.17
C GLY A 186 17.50 14.57 -0.30
N LEU A 187 17.18 15.17 -1.45
CA LEU A 187 17.89 16.36 -1.94
C LEU A 187 17.75 17.53 -0.97
N HIS A 188 16.58 17.70 -0.36
CA HIS A 188 16.34 18.76 0.62
C HIS A 188 17.16 18.57 1.91
N PHE A 189 17.37 17.31 2.32
CA PHE A 189 18.29 16.94 3.39
C PHE A 189 19.78 17.04 3.01
N LYS A 190 20.08 17.61 1.84
CA LYS A 190 21.45 17.77 1.31
C LYS A 190 22.18 16.44 1.15
N LEU A 191 21.44 15.35 0.96
CA LEU A 191 22.03 14.08 0.58
C LEU A 191 22.64 14.19 -0.81
N SER A 192 23.73 13.45 -1.05
CA SER A 192 24.24 13.27 -2.40
C SER A 192 23.22 12.56 -3.28
N GLU A 193 23.26 12.79 -4.60
CA GLU A 193 22.31 12.16 -5.53
C GLU A 193 22.33 10.62 -5.45
N LYS A 194 23.49 10.03 -5.16
CA LYS A 194 23.66 8.59 -4.91
C LYS A 194 22.99 8.12 -3.63
N GLN A 195 22.99 8.94 -2.58
CA GLN A 195 22.22 8.64 -1.38
C GLN A 195 20.72 8.77 -1.64
N CYS A 196 20.27 9.78 -2.41
CA CYS A 196 18.86 9.89 -2.80
C CYS A 196 18.39 8.67 -3.60
N LEU A 197 19.24 8.16 -4.52
CA LEU A 197 19.01 6.89 -5.20
C LEU A 197 18.82 5.74 -4.20
N LEU A 198 19.71 5.58 -3.23
CA LEU A 198 19.60 4.54 -2.21
C LEU A 198 18.35 4.70 -1.33
N VAL A 199 17.95 5.92 -0.99
CA VAL A 199 16.69 6.17 -0.25
C VAL A 199 15.50 5.66 -1.07
N SER A 200 15.41 6.03 -2.35
CA SER A 200 14.33 5.58 -3.23
C SER A 200 14.33 4.06 -3.40
N LEU A 201 15.49 3.43 -3.61
CA LEU A 201 15.58 1.98 -3.78
C LEU A 201 15.26 1.22 -2.51
N LEU A 202 15.78 1.63 -1.35
CA LEU A 202 15.38 1.05 -0.08
C LEU A 202 13.86 1.09 0.07
N PHE A 203 13.25 2.23 -0.20
CA PHE A 203 11.79 2.38 -0.12
C PHE A 203 11.05 1.41 -1.05
N LEU A 204 11.43 1.38 -2.33
CA LEU A 204 10.82 0.48 -3.32
C LEU A 204 10.98 -0.99 -2.91
N PHE A 205 12.13 -1.36 -2.34
CA PHE A 205 12.41 -2.72 -1.90
C PHE A 205 11.80 -3.04 -0.54
N SER A 206 11.27 -2.08 0.23
CA SER A 206 10.77 -2.24 1.60
C SER A 206 9.45 -3.02 1.72
N PHE A 207 8.93 -3.63 0.67
CA PHE A 207 7.65 -4.37 0.66
C PHE A 207 6.48 -3.60 1.32
N TRP A 208 5.72 -2.86 0.53
CA TRP A 208 4.53 -2.11 0.98
C TRP A 208 3.27 -2.53 0.22
N GLU A 209 3.26 -3.77 -0.29
CA GLU A 209 2.22 -4.30 -1.20
C GLU A 209 0.80 -4.12 -0.69
N PHE A 210 0.56 -4.27 0.61
CA PHE A 210 -0.79 -4.18 1.18
C PHE A 210 -1.48 -2.86 0.86
N HIS A 211 -0.78 -1.89 0.29
CA HIS A 211 -1.33 -0.62 -0.15
C HIS A 211 -1.04 -0.29 -1.63
N ASN A 212 -0.44 -1.20 -2.40
CA ASN A 212 -0.16 -1.04 -3.84
C ASN A 212 -1.39 -1.30 -4.71
N TYR A 213 -2.51 -0.69 -4.35
CA TYR A 213 -3.78 -0.79 -5.07
C TYR A 213 -4.50 0.56 -5.14
N TYR A 214 -5.52 0.65 -5.98
CA TYR A 214 -6.39 1.82 -6.02
C TYR A 214 -7.23 1.86 -4.73
N GLY A 215 -6.99 2.84 -3.87
CA GLY A 215 -7.82 3.06 -2.68
C GLY A 215 -7.41 4.30 -1.87
N PRO A 216 -8.29 4.78 -0.97
CA PRO A 216 -8.07 6.02 -0.22
C PRO A 216 -6.85 5.97 0.69
N GLN A 217 -6.53 4.79 1.23
CA GLN A 217 -5.39 4.62 2.14
C GLN A 217 -4.05 4.97 1.48
N TYR A 218 -3.83 4.57 0.22
CA TYR A 218 -2.57 4.89 -0.46
C TYR A 218 -2.51 6.34 -0.91
N PHE A 219 -3.64 6.90 -1.35
CA PHE A 219 -3.69 8.33 -1.62
C PHE A 219 -3.41 9.16 -0.37
N GLY A 220 -3.95 8.75 0.78
CA GLY A 220 -3.62 9.31 2.09
C GLY A 220 -2.12 9.19 2.39
N TYR A 221 -1.50 8.04 2.12
CA TYR A 221 -0.06 7.86 2.26
C TYR A 221 0.75 8.82 1.37
N LEU A 222 0.38 8.97 0.10
CA LEU A 222 1.03 9.90 -0.81
C LEU A 222 0.96 11.36 -0.29
N LEU A 223 -0.20 11.77 0.22
CA LEU A 223 -0.37 13.08 0.86
C LEU A 223 0.47 13.23 2.12
N TYR A 224 0.67 12.15 2.89
CA TYR A 224 1.59 12.13 4.03
C TYR A 224 3.04 12.37 3.61
N ILE A 225 3.52 11.75 2.52
CA ILE A 225 4.88 12.02 1.99
C ILE A 225 4.99 13.47 1.51
N LEU A 226 3.97 13.97 0.80
CA LEU A 226 3.93 15.35 0.35
C LEU A 226 3.94 16.32 1.54
N PHE A 227 3.19 16.01 2.60
CA PHE A 227 3.19 16.78 3.84
C PHE A 227 4.59 16.84 4.44
N LEU A 228 5.28 15.69 4.58
CA LEU A 228 6.67 15.65 5.05
C LEU A 228 7.60 16.50 4.18
N PHE A 229 7.48 16.38 2.86
CA PHE A 229 8.29 17.16 1.92
C PHE A 229 8.11 18.68 2.13
N ILE A 230 6.87 19.16 2.22
CA ILE A 230 6.57 20.58 2.46
C ILE A 230 7.05 20.99 3.85
N LEU A 231 6.83 20.15 4.87
CA LEU A 231 7.21 20.40 6.25
C LEU A 231 8.72 20.61 6.38
N PHE A 232 9.53 19.75 5.77
CA PHE A 232 10.98 19.89 5.80
C PHE A 232 11.45 21.10 4.97
N LYS A 233 10.78 21.41 3.87
CA LYS A 233 11.08 22.57 3.02
C LYS A 233 10.66 23.91 3.63
N TYR A 234 9.86 23.91 4.69
CA TYR A 234 9.25 25.10 5.27
C TYR A 234 10.26 26.22 5.58
N LYS A 235 10.09 27.36 4.91
CA LYS A 235 10.90 28.59 5.09
C LYS A 235 10.14 29.73 5.75
N ASN A 236 8.98 29.43 6.36
CA ASN A 236 8.11 30.42 6.98
C ASN A 236 7.43 31.41 6.01
N GLU A 237 7.38 31.05 4.73
CA GLU A 237 6.67 31.82 3.70
C GLU A 237 5.15 31.59 3.78
N TYR A 238 4.36 32.53 3.23
CA TYR A 238 2.89 32.37 3.16
C TYR A 238 2.49 31.13 2.35
N LYS A 239 3.17 30.88 1.23
CA LYS A 239 2.90 29.74 0.34
C LYS A 239 3.10 28.40 1.07
N ASP A 240 4.19 28.26 1.81
CA ASP A 240 4.47 27.02 2.56
C ASP A 240 3.38 26.72 3.60
N ARG A 241 2.94 27.76 4.33
CA ARG A 241 1.83 27.63 5.31
C ARG A 241 0.55 27.18 4.63
N LEU A 242 0.21 27.81 3.50
CA LEU A 242 -0.98 27.46 2.72
C LEU A 242 -0.90 26.00 2.25
N PHE A 243 0.24 25.56 1.72
CA PHE A 243 0.42 24.18 1.28
C PHE A 243 0.33 23.17 2.43
N ILE A 244 0.91 23.45 3.61
CA ILE A 244 0.77 22.59 4.79
C ILE A 244 -0.70 22.47 5.20
N ILE A 245 -1.41 23.61 5.27
CA ILE A 245 -2.83 23.66 5.65
C ILE A 245 -3.69 22.87 4.66
N ILE A 246 -3.56 23.15 3.36
CA ILE A 246 -4.33 22.47 2.31
C ILE A 246 -4.04 20.97 2.34
N THR A 247 -2.76 20.58 2.36
CA THR A 247 -2.38 19.16 2.37
C THR A 247 -2.93 18.45 3.60
N PHE A 248 -2.86 19.05 4.78
CA PHE A 248 -3.41 18.46 6.00
C PHE A 248 -4.93 18.33 5.94
N CYS A 249 -5.65 19.37 5.49
CA CYS A 249 -7.09 19.30 5.28
C CYS A 249 -7.44 18.17 4.29
N THR A 250 -6.70 18.03 3.19
CA THR A 250 -6.88 16.92 2.25
C THR A 250 -6.66 15.57 2.92
N ILE A 251 -5.63 15.41 3.77
CA ILE A 251 -5.39 14.16 4.53
C ILE A 251 -6.59 13.85 5.43
N VAL A 252 -7.12 14.83 6.17
CA VAL A 252 -8.28 14.65 7.08
C VAL A 252 -9.49 14.10 6.32
N ILE A 253 -9.76 14.61 5.11
CA ILE A 253 -10.90 14.19 4.29
C ILE A 253 -10.59 12.99 3.39
N THR A 254 -9.39 12.41 3.47
CA THR A 254 -8.95 11.25 2.67
C THR A 254 -8.83 10.00 3.53
N HIS A 255 -8.21 10.10 4.70
CA HIS A 255 -7.90 8.93 5.52
C HIS A 255 -7.65 9.31 6.99
N LEU A 256 -8.53 8.85 7.89
CA LEU A 256 -8.49 9.14 9.33
C LEU A 256 -7.14 8.81 9.98
N LEU A 257 -6.66 7.58 9.81
CA LEU A 257 -5.48 7.10 10.54
C LEU A 257 -4.22 7.86 10.11
N THR A 258 -4.14 8.27 8.85
CA THR A 258 -3.02 9.08 8.35
C THR A 258 -3.03 10.47 8.99
N ALA A 259 -4.21 11.07 9.18
CA ALA A 259 -4.33 12.35 9.89
C ALA A 259 -3.87 12.23 11.35
N ILE A 260 -4.26 11.16 12.05
CA ILE A 260 -3.82 10.88 13.43
C ILE A 260 -2.29 10.70 13.49
N ALA A 261 -1.71 9.95 12.55
CA ALA A 261 -0.25 9.80 12.44
C ALA A 261 0.45 11.14 12.23
N VAL A 262 -0.07 12.02 11.38
CA VAL A 262 0.52 13.35 11.16
C VAL A 262 0.44 14.20 12.43
N ILE A 263 -0.72 14.26 13.09
CA ILE A 263 -0.89 15.04 14.33
C ILE A 263 0.08 14.54 15.41
N SER A 264 0.06 13.24 15.71
CA SER A 264 0.92 12.63 16.72
C SER A 264 2.39 12.85 16.41
N SER A 265 2.84 12.54 15.19
CA SER A 265 4.23 12.76 14.77
C SER A 265 4.64 14.23 14.85
N PHE A 266 3.77 15.15 14.47
CA PHE A 266 4.03 16.59 14.59
C PHE A 266 4.17 17.03 16.05
N ILE A 267 3.37 16.52 16.99
CA ILE A 267 3.50 16.82 18.43
C ILE A 267 4.92 16.49 18.93
N PHE A 268 5.45 15.30 18.60
CA PHE A 268 6.74 14.85 19.10
C PHE A 268 7.94 15.50 18.37
N SER A 269 7.83 15.69 17.06
CA SER A 269 8.94 16.11 16.20
C SER A 269 9.05 17.63 16.01
N SER A 270 7.94 18.38 15.99
CA SER A 270 7.93 19.80 15.60
C SER A 270 8.82 20.69 16.47
N LYS A 271 9.04 20.31 17.74
CA LYS A 271 9.94 21.02 18.65
C LYS A 271 11.41 20.98 18.22
N TYR A 272 11.78 20.04 17.35
CA TYR A 272 13.13 19.89 16.81
C TYR A 272 13.25 20.44 15.38
N ILE A 273 12.14 20.84 14.74
CA ILE A 273 12.16 21.47 13.43
C ILE A 273 12.32 22.98 13.65
N ARG A 274 13.56 23.48 13.54
CA ARG A 274 13.91 24.88 13.86
C ARG A 274 13.00 25.90 13.16
N SER A 275 12.65 25.68 11.90
CA SER A 275 11.81 26.60 11.12
C SER A 275 10.35 26.64 11.58
N ILE A 276 9.88 25.63 12.31
CA ILE A 276 8.48 25.48 12.74
C ILE A 276 8.31 25.77 14.24
N TYR A 277 9.38 25.66 15.03
CA TYR A 277 9.34 25.74 16.49
C TYR A 277 8.46 26.87 17.04
N GLU A 278 8.64 28.10 16.56
CA GLU A 278 7.90 29.28 17.03
C GLU A 278 6.40 29.25 16.71
N ARG A 279 6.00 28.48 15.68
CA ARG A 279 4.61 28.40 15.19
C ARG A 279 3.97 27.04 15.42
N ARG A 280 4.69 26.11 16.05
CA ARG A 280 4.23 24.72 16.27
C ARG A 280 2.84 24.69 16.90
N LEU A 281 2.56 25.56 17.88
CA LEU A 281 1.28 25.58 18.58
C LEU A 281 0.14 26.02 17.66
N ARG A 282 0.39 26.98 16.76
CA ARG A 282 -0.62 27.45 15.79
C ARG A 282 -0.97 26.36 14.79
N PHE A 283 0.03 25.65 14.27
CA PHE A 283 -0.21 24.50 13.40
C PHE A 283 -0.93 23.38 14.13
N LEU A 284 -0.50 23.04 15.35
CA LEU A 284 -1.12 21.97 16.13
C LEU A 284 -2.59 22.28 16.45
N LEU A 285 -2.88 23.51 16.89
CA LEU A 285 -4.26 23.95 17.14
C LEU A 285 -5.09 23.87 15.86
N PHE A 286 -4.55 24.34 14.72
CA PHE A 286 -5.25 24.22 13.45
C PHE A 286 -5.50 22.76 13.07
N PHE A 287 -4.51 21.87 13.20
CA PHE A 287 -4.66 20.45 12.87
C PHE A 287 -5.72 19.78 13.73
N LEU A 288 -5.72 20.04 15.03
CA LEU A 288 -6.73 19.51 15.96
C LEU A 288 -8.12 20.06 15.64
N ILE A 289 -8.26 21.36 15.38
CA ILE A 289 -9.55 21.97 15.02
C ILE A 289 -10.06 21.37 13.71
N ALA A 290 -9.26 21.35 12.64
CA ALA A 290 -9.67 20.79 11.36
C ALA A 290 -10.07 19.31 11.46
N PHE A 291 -9.28 18.52 12.20
CA PHE A 291 -9.57 17.11 12.44
C PHE A 291 -10.87 16.90 13.23
N ILE A 292 -11.04 17.60 14.36
CA ILE A 292 -12.22 17.46 15.21
C ILE A 292 -13.46 17.99 14.48
N SER A 293 -13.37 19.16 13.83
CA SER A 293 -14.50 19.73 13.09
C SER A 293 -14.98 18.80 11.98
N TRP A 294 -14.08 18.15 11.23
CA TRP A 294 -14.52 17.17 10.23
C TRP A 294 -15.27 16.00 10.86
N HIS A 295 -14.69 15.35 11.88
CA HIS A 295 -15.27 14.13 12.44
C HIS A 295 -16.50 14.38 13.31
N VAL A 296 -16.66 15.58 13.87
CA VAL A 296 -17.87 15.95 14.62
C VAL A 296 -19.01 16.36 13.69
N TYR A 297 -18.74 17.17 12.66
CA TYR A 297 -19.81 17.77 11.85
C TYR A 297 -20.08 17.05 10.53
N LEU A 298 -19.06 16.43 9.91
CA LEU A 298 -19.16 15.89 8.56
C LEU A 298 -18.99 14.36 8.50
N ALA A 299 -18.43 13.74 9.54
CA ALA A 299 -18.29 12.29 9.68
C ALA A 299 -18.65 11.77 11.11
N PRO A 300 -19.82 12.15 11.67
CA PRO A 300 -20.18 11.84 13.06
C PRO A 300 -20.30 10.33 13.34
N GLU A 301 -20.82 9.54 12.40
CA GLU A 301 -20.93 8.09 12.58
C GLU A 301 -19.55 7.41 12.68
N MET A 302 -18.56 7.89 11.93
CA MET A 302 -17.18 7.40 12.05
C MET A 302 -16.59 7.69 13.42
N LEU A 303 -16.83 8.88 13.96
CA LEU A 303 -16.38 9.25 15.30
C LEU A 303 -17.04 8.37 16.36
N LYS A 304 -18.34 8.13 16.24
CA LYS A 304 -19.11 7.25 17.12
C LYS A 304 -18.61 5.82 17.10
N VAL A 305 -18.35 5.24 15.92
CA VAL A 305 -17.81 3.87 15.88
C VAL A 305 -16.36 3.84 16.35
N GLY A 306 -15.51 4.78 15.93
CA GLY A 306 -14.12 4.85 16.40
C GLY A 306 -14.01 4.97 17.92
N THR A 307 -14.88 5.78 18.54
CA THR A 307 -14.94 5.89 20.01
C THR A 307 -15.46 4.62 20.67
N ARG A 308 -16.50 3.99 20.11
CA ARG A 308 -16.99 2.68 20.58
C ARG A 308 -15.89 1.63 20.55
N GLU A 309 -15.20 1.48 19.42
CA GLU A 309 -14.11 0.52 19.27
C GLU A 309 -12.97 0.79 20.27
N LEU A 310 -12.60 2.06 20.45
CA LEU A 310 -11.59 2.44 21.44
C LEU A 310 -12.01 2.07 22.88
N ILE A 311 -13.27 2.34 23.24
CA ILE A 311 -13.82 1.98 24.56
C ILE A 311 -13.82 0.46 24.74
N THR A 312 -14.27 -0.30 23.73
CA THR A 312 -14.27 -1.76 23.75
C THR A 312 -12.85 -2.30 23.93
N GLN A 313 -11.86 -1.76 23.20
CA GLN A 313 -10.46 -2.18 23.33
C GLN A 313 -9.89 -1.96 24.74
N ILE A 314 -10.21 -0.81 25.35
CA ILE A 314 -9.81 -0.48 26.71
C ILE A 314 -10.51 -1.43 27.70
N ALA A 315 -11.81 -1.66 27.54
CA ALA A 315 -12.61 -2.52 28.41
C ALA A 315 -12.14 -3.99 28.36
N GLU A 316 -11.86 -4.50 27.16
CA GLU A 316 -11.39 -5.88 26.95
C GLU A 316 -9.91 -6.09 27.31
N ARG A 317 -9.17 -5.03 27.67
CA ARG A 317 -7.73 -5.07 27.93
C ARG A 317 -6.94 -5.74 26.78
N LYS A 318 -7.32 -5.43 25.54
CA LYS A 318 -6.63 -5.92 24.32
C LYS A 318 -5.72 -4.87 23.63
N PRO A 319 -5.03 -3.94 24.32
CA PRO A 319 -4.22 -2.92 23.66
C PRO A 319 -2.96 -3.50 22.96
N LEU A 320 -2.67 -4.80 23.12
CA LEU A 320 -1.52 -5.49 22.53
C LEU A 320 -1.90 -6.71 21.67
N SER A 321 -3.16 -6.78 21.22
CA SER A 321 -3.61 -7.84 20.29
C SER A 321 -2.88 -7.85 18.93
N PHE A 322 -2.02 -6.86 18.68
CA PHE A 322 -1.13 -6.73 17.53
C PHE A 322 -0.36 -8.00 17.14
N PHE A 323 0.11 -8.77 18.13
CA PHE A 323 0.89 -9.99 17.87
C PHE A 323 0.02 -11.21 17.53
N GLY A 324 -1.31 -11.07 17.58
CA GLY A 324 -2.25 -12.16 17.34
C GLY A 324 -2.86 -12.17 15.95
N THR A 325 -2.32 -11.43 14.97
CA THR A 325 -2.92 -11.41 13.63
C THR A 325 -2.60 -12.70 12.87
N THR A 326 -3.64 -13.32 12.30
CA THR A 326 -3.53 -14.50 11.42
C THR A 326 -2.60 -14.29 10.22
N LYS A 327 -2.35 -13.03 9.88
CA LYS A 327 -1.39 -12.57 8.88
C LYS A 327 0.03 -13.07 9.15
N TYR A 328 0.42 -13.16 10.41
CA TYR A 328 1.72 -13.67 10.81
C TYR A 328 1.71 -15.13 11.27
N GLU A 329 0.59 -15.83 11.12
CA GLU A 329 0.53 -17.26 11.42
C GLU A 329 1.16 -18.07 10.28
N VAL A 330 2.01 -19.02 10.66
CA VAL A 330 2.67 -19.94 9.72
C VAL A 330 1.61 -20.91 9.19
N GLY A 331 1.23 -20.73 7.93
CA GLY A 331 0.35 -21.68 7.25
C GLY A 331 1.03 -23.01 6.93
N ILE A 332 0.21 -24.00 6.56
CA ILE A 332 0.67 -25.34 6.16
C ILE A 332 1.32 -25.31 4.76
N LEU A 333 0.85 -24.43 3.87
CA LEU A 333 1.37 -24.33 2.50
C LEU A 333 2.76 -23.69 2.48
N LEU A 334 3.69 -24.33 1.78
CA LEU A 334 5.07 -23.88 1.64
C LEU A 334 5.16 -22.47 1.03
N THR A 335 4.32 -22.16 0.03
CA THR A 335 4.20 -20.81 -0.56
C THR A 335 3.94 -19.77 0.53
N ARG A 336 2.96 -20.02 1.40
CA ARG A 336 2.62 -19.12 2.50
C ARG A 336 3.78 -18.97 3.48
N GLN A 337 4.49 -20.06 3.80
CA GLN A 337 5.66 -20.00 4.67
C GLN A 337 6.74 -19.09 4.08
N ILE A 338 7.05 -19.23 2.79
CA ILE A 338 8.04 -18.39 2.10
C ILE A 338 7.61 -16.92 2.07
N THR A 339 6.37 -16.64 1.67
CA THR A 339 5.81 -15.28 1.68
C THR A 339 5.90 -14.68 3.07
N HIS A 340 5.53 -15.45 4.09
CA HIS A 340 5.49 -15.01 5.47
C HIS A 340 6.89 -14.76 6.05
N TYR A 341 7.85 -15.66 5.87
CA TYR A 341 9.24 -15.44 6.29
C TYR A 341 9.88 -14.27 5.54
N SER A 342 9.52 -14.07 4.27
CA SER A 342 9.97 -12.91 3.50
C SER A 342 9.40 -11.60 4.08
N ARG A 343 8.14 -11.59 4.53
CA ARG A 343 7.52 -10.43 5.21
C ARG A 343 8.14 -10.17 6.59
N ILE A 344 8.35 -11.21 7.41
CA ILE A 344 9.04 -11.10 8.70
C ILE A 344 10.46 -10.56 8.52
N PHE A 345 11.17 -10.97 7.46
CA PHE A 345 12.52 -10.51 7.20
C PHE A 345 12.60 -8.98 7.14
N TYR A 346 11.62 -8.30 6.55
CA TYR A 346 11.56 -6.83 6.55
C TYR A 346 11.44 -6.25 7.94
N LEU A 347 10.54 -6.79 8.77
CA LEU A 347 10.37 -6.35 10.15
C LEU A 347 11.68 -6.51 10.93
N VAL A 348 12.29 -7.70 10.87
CA VAL A 348 13.58 -7.98 11.53
C VAL A 348 14.68 -7.05 11.01
N PHE A 349 14.78 -6.87 9.70
CA PHE A 349 15.76 -6.00 9.06
C PHE A 349 15.65 -4.56 9.58
N TYR A 350 14.43 -3.98 9.59
CA TYR A 350 14.22 -2.62 10.05
C TYR A 350 14.43 -2.50 11.54
N THR A 351 13.94 -3.45 12.36
CA THR A 351 14.18 -3.44 13.80
C THR A 351 15.67 -3.47 14.12
N VAL A 352 16.44 -4.41 13.56
CA VAL A 352 17.88 -4.52 13.80
C VAL A 352 18.62 -3.27 13.32
N GLY A 353 18.33 -2.80 12.09
CA GLY A 353 18.94 -1.60 11.53
C GLY A 353 18.68 -0.36 12.39
N MET A 354 17.45 -0.21 12.88
CA MET A 354 17.03 0.90 13.73
C MET A 354 17.66 0.84 15.13
N THR A 355 17.79 -0.34 15.73
CA THR A 355 18.48 -0.52 17.01
C THR A 355 19.95 -0.12 16.91
N ILE A 356 20.64 -0.57 15.85
CA ILE A 356 22.05 -0.21 15.63
C ILE A 356 22.18 1.30 15.34
N ALA A 357 21.29 1.88 14.52
CA ALA A 357 21.30 3.31 14.25
C ALA A 357 21.06 4.15 15.53
N ALA A 358 20.15 3.71 16.39
CA ALA A 358 19.90 4.34 17.70
C ALA A 358 21.16 4.27 18.58
N PHE A 359 21.83 3.11 18.64
CA PHE A 359 23.09 2.95 19.35
C PHE A 359 24.18 3.90 18.82
N LEU A 360 24.35 4.00 17.50
CA LEU A 360 25.31 4.92 16.88
C LEU A 360 24.98 6.39 17.21
N TYR A 361 23.70 6.75 17.20
CA TYR A 361 23.24 8.09 17.54
C TYR A 361 23.50 8.44 19.02
N LEU A 362 23.19 7.52 19.94
CA LEU A 362 23.39 7.71 21.39
C LEU A 362 24.88 7.75 21.77
N THR A 363 25.73 7.01 21.06
CA THR A 363 27.19 6.98 21.27
C THR A 363 27.95 8.08 20.53
N ASN A 364 27.26 9.06 19.94
CA ASN A 364 27.85 10.16 19.17
C ASN A 364 28.74 9.69 17.99
N ARG A 365 28.46 8.51 17.42
CA ARG A 365 29.22 7.94 16.29
C ARG A 365 28.67 8.34 14.91
N VAL A 366 27.56 9.07 14.88
CA VAL A 366 26.99 9.61 13.64
C VAL A 366 27.60 10.98 13.33
N ILE A 367 27.71 11.30 12.04
CA ILE A 367 28.20 12.59 11.55
C ILE A 367 27.35 13.73 12.15
N GLU A 368 28.00 14.72 12.76
CA GLU A 368 27.34 15.80 13.52
C GLU A 368 26.25 16.53 12.71
N ASN A 369 26.54 16.84 11.43
CA ASN A 369 25.60 17.50 10.53
C ASN A 369 24.29 16.71 10.30
N ASN A 370 24.30 15.40 10.51
CA ASN A 370 23.15 14.53 10.29
C ASN A 370 22.28 14.36 11.56
N ARG A 371 22.81 14.70 12.73
CA ARG A 371 22.18 14.37 14.02
C ARG A 371 20.84 15.05 14.22
N GLU A 372 20.70 16.30 13.77
CA GLU A 372 19.44 17.03 13.86
C GLU A 372 18.33 16.32 13.08
N ILE A 373 18.61 15.92 11.84
CA ILE A 373 17.64 15.22 10.98
C ILE A 373 17.29 13.85 11.57
N ILE A 374 18.29 13.08 12.01
CA ILE A 374 18.09 11.78 12.66
C ILE A 374 17.19 11.92 13.89
N LYS A 375 17.44 12.94 14.72
CA LYS A 375 16.62 13.24 15.89
C LYS A 375 15.18 13.53 15.49
N ILE A 376 14.94 14.38 14.49
CA ILE A 376 13.58 14.66 13.99
C ILE A 376 12.90 13.38 13.52
N CYS A 377 13.59 12.53 12.75
CA CYS A 377 13.05 11.25 12.28
C CYS A 377 12.73 10.28 13.43
N PHE A 378 13.57 10.17 14.47
CA PHE A 378 13.28 9.33 15.63
C PHE A 378 12.03 9.81 16.39
N PHE A 379 11.90 11.11 16.60
CA PHE A 379 10.70 11.65 17.26
C PHE A 379 9.46 11.59 16.36
N TRP A 380 9.63 11.65 15.05
CA TRP A 380 8.55 11.37 14.11
C TRP A 380 8.06 9.92 14.25
N LEU A 381 8.98 8.95 14.30
CA LEU A 381 8.65 7.55 14.54
C LEU A 381 7.89 7.35 15.85
N ILE A 382 8.34 7.96 16.95
CA ILE A 382 7.63 7.89 18.24
C ILE A 382 6.15 8.31 18.09
N GLY A 383 5.88 9.36 17.31
CA GLY A 383 4.49 9.76 17.05
C GLY A 383 3.71 8.74 16.24
N ILE A 384 4.30 8.14 15.19
CA ILE A 384 3.65 7.05 14.44
C ILE A 384 3.34 5.86 15.36
N LEU A 385 4.27 5.49 16.26
CA LEU A 385 4.06 4.39 17.21
C LEU A 385 2.90 4.66 18.18
N MET A 386 2.44 5.91 18.37
CA MET A 386 1.22 6.17 19.14
C MET A 386 -0.03 5.57 18.50
N LEU A 387 0.03 5.22 17.21
CA LEU A 387 -1.06 4.50 16.56
C LEU A 387 -1.31 3.12 17.16
N PHE A 388 -0.34 2.51 17.85
CA PHE A 388 -0.52 1.24 18.57
C PHE A 388 -1.63 1.29 19.64
N ILE A 389 -2.01 2.48 20.09
CA ILE A 389 -3.10 2.67 21.06
C ILE A 389 -4.46 2.37 20.44
N PHE A 390 -4.58 2.46 19.12
CA PHE A 390 -5.82 2.20 18.39
C PHE A 390 -5.75 0.82 17.74
N ARG A 391 -6.76 -0.02 17.94
CA ARG A 391 -7.04 -1.13 17.03
C ARG A 391 -7.92 -0.64 15.88
N TYR A 392 -7.45 -0.92 14.67
CA TYR A 392 -8.05 -0.54 13.40
C TYR A 392 -7.98 -1.74 12.47
N GLY A 393 -9.15 -2.30 12.12
CA GLY A 393 -9.24 -3.63 11.54
C GLY A 393 -8.72 -4.72 12.47
N GLU A 394 -8.85 -5.98 12.07
CA GLU A 394 -8.24 -7.11 12.80
C GLU A 394 -6.71 -7.10 12.65
N SER A 395 -6.20 -6.68 11.49
CA SER A 395 -4.77 -6.70 11.16
C SER A 395 -4.36 -5.61 10.16
N GLU A 396 -5.00 -4.44 10.18
CA GLU A 396 -4.60 -3.36 9.27
C GLU A 396 -3.66 -2.36 9.94
N ILE A 397 -3.75 -2.17 11.26
CA ILE A 397 -2.98 -1.15 11.97
C ILE A 397 -1.45 -1.35 11.84
N ASP A 398 -1.00 -2.60 11.77
CA ASP A 398 0.41 -2.97 11.63
C ASP A 398 1.00 -2.55 10.29
N ASP A 399 0.28 -2.78 9.20
CA ASP A 399 0.68 -2.31 7.88
C ASP A 399 0.78 -0.81 7.83
N ARG A 400 -0.16 -0.12 8.49
CA ARG A 400 -0.23 1.35 8.52
C ARG A 400 0.96 1.91 9.29
N ILE A 401 1.27 1.34 10.45
CA ILE A 401 2.44 1.73 11.24
C ILE A 401 3.72 1.46 10.44
N TYR A 402 3.81 0.28 9.81
CA TYR A 402 4.96 -0.10 9.00
C TYR A 402 5.20 0.89 7.87
N ILE A 403 4.22 1.11 6.97
CA ILE A 403 4.39 1.96 5.79
C ILE A 403 4.65 3.43 6.16
N LEU A 404 3.98 3.95 7.19
CA LEU A 404 4.19 5.32 7.68
C LEU A 404 5.59 5.47 8.29
N SER A 405 6.11 4.42 8.92
CA SER A 405 7.45 4.42 9.53
C SER A 405 8.58 4.29 8.52
N LEU A 406 8.33 3.75 7.32
CA LEU A 406 9.37 3.48 6.31
C LEU A 406 10.22 4.71 5.99
N ILE A 407 9.61 5.86 5.73
CA ILE A 407 10.35 7.08 5.35
C ILE A 407 11.33 7.51 6.45
N PRO A 408 10.89 7.79 7.70
CA PRO A 408 11.82 8.17 8.74
C PRO A 408 12.83 7.07 9.08
N MET A 409 12.47 5.78 9.03
CA MET A 409 13.43 4.69 9.22
C MET A 409 14.53 4.71 8.15
N ILE A 410 14.17 4.79 6.87
CA ILE A 410 15.13 4.81 5.75
C ILE A 410 16.09 5.99 5.86
N TYR A 411 15.60 7.19 6.20
CA TYR A 411 16.48 8.33 6.42
C TYR A 411 17.43 8.14 7.60
N ILE A 412 16.95 7.57 8.71
CA ILE A 412 17.82 7.23 9.84
C ILE A 412 18.92 6.26 9.41
N LEU A 413 18.58 5.20 8.66
CA LEU A 413 19.58 4.25 8.15
C LEU A 413 20.60 4.93 7.22
N ILE A 414 20.13 5.71 6.23
CA ILE A 414 20.99 6.40 5.25
C ILE A 414 21.95 7.40 5.91
N LEU A 415 21.49 8.08 6.97
CA LEU A 415 22.26 9.10 7.67
C LEU A 415 23.18 8.52 8.75
N SER A 416 22.90 7.31 9.25
CA SER A 416 23.65 6.66 10.33
C SER A 416 24.73 5.70 9.83
N PHE A 417 24.51 5.04 8.69
CA PHE A 417 25.41 4.01 8.17
C PHE A 417 26.31 4.49 7.04
N ASN A 418 27.41 3.77 6.80
CA ASN A 418 28.24 3.96 5.62
C ASN A 418 27.43 3.62 4.34
N GLN A 419 27.56 4.44 3.31
CA GLN A 419 26.80 4.28 2.07
C GLN A 419 26.99 2.90 1.40
N LYS A 420 28.17 2.27 1.53
CA LYS A 420 28.42 0.91 1.02
C LYS A 420 27.60 -0.13 1.77
N VAL A 421 27.46 0.01 3.09
CA VAL A 421 26.61 -0.86 3.90
C VAL A 421 25.17 -0.70 3.45
N VAL A 422 24.71 0.54 3.27
CA VAL A 422 23.34 0.79 2.83
C VAL A 422 23.06 0.25 1.42
N LEU A 423 24.03 0.32 0.50
CA LEU A 423 23.92 -0.33 -0.81
C LEU A 423 23.72 -1.84 -0.69
N VAL A 424 24.54 -2.51 0.12
CA VAL A 424 24.42 -3.97 0.36
C VAL A 424 23.06 -4.29 0.95
N LEU A 425 22.62 -3.51 1.94
CA LEU A 425 21.31 -3.66 2.56
C LEU A 425 20.16 -3.51 1.55
N ALA A 426 20.24 -2.53 0.63
CA ALA A 426 19.24 -2.37 -0.43
C ALA A 426 19.18 -3.59 -1.36
N ILE A 427 20.34 -4.12 -1.77
CA ILE A 427 20.40 -5.33 -2.60
C ILE A 427 19.81 -6.55 -1.84
N LEU A 428 20.10 -6.67 -0.53
CA LEU A 428 19.56 -7.75 0.30
C LEU A 428 18.03 -7.67 0.43
N LEU A 429 17.45 -6.48 0.61
CA LEU A 429 15.99 -6.29 0.68
C LEU A 429 15.27 -6.61 -0.63
N MET A 430 15.96 -6.58 -1.77
CA MET A 430 15.36 -6.85 -3.07
C MET A 430 15.04 -8.35 -3.25
N ILE A 431 15.83 -9.25 -2.66
CA ILE A 431 15.67 -10.71 -2.81
C ILE A 431 14.35 -11.21 -2.20
N PRO A 432 14.00 -10.93 -0.93
CA PRO A 432 12.74 -11.36 -0.34
C PRO A 432 11.54 -10.56 -0.86
N HIS A 433 11.76 -9.51 -1.65
CA HIS A 433 10.67 -8.67 -2.14
C HIS A 433 9.72 -9.42 -3.03
N LEU A 434 10.27 -10.13 -4.03
CA LEU A 434 9.45 -10.87 -4.98
C LEU A 434 8.57 -11.90 -4.28
N PRO A 435 9.08 -12.82 -3.43
CA PRO A 435 8.22 -13.78 -2.74
C PRO A 435 7.25 -13.12 -1.76
N ALA A 436 7.65 -12.04 -1.08
CA ALA A 436 6.74 -11.29 -0.20
C ALA A 436 5.56 -10.66 -0.98
N HIS A 437 5.85 -10.18 -2.20
CA HIS A 437 4.92 -9.49 -3.09
C HIS A 437 4.04 -10.44 -3.91
N TYR A 438 4.58 -11.54 -4.42
CA TYR A 438 3.89 -12.36 -5.40
C TYR A 438 3.39 -13.69 -4.82
N GLY A 439 3.83 -14.07 -3.62
CA GLY A 439 3.47 -15.36 -3.06
C GLY A 439 2.05 -15.49 -2.53
N SER A 440 1.27 -14.41 -2.38
CA SER A 440 -0.16 -14.48 -2.01
C SER A 440 -1.11 -14.31 -3.19
N GLU A 441 -0.63 -14.17 -4.42
CA GLU A 441 -1.46 -13.74 -5.54
C GLU A 441 -2.63 -14.67 -5.90
N SER A 442 -2.47 -15.98 -5.70
CA SER A 442 -3.52 -16.95 -6.03
C SER A 442 -4.85 -16.66 -5.31
N ASN A 443 -4.82 -15.97 -4.17
CA ASN A 443 -6.02 -15.54 -3.44
C ASN A 443 -6.32 -14.04 -3.52
N GLU A 444 -5.45 -13.25 -4.16
CA GLU A 444 -5.64 -11.81 -4.34
C GLU A 444 -6.15 -11.48 -5.75
N ILE A 445 -5.84 -12.29 -6.76
CA ILE A 445 -6.30 -12.08 -8.15
C ILE A 445 -7.83 -12.11 -8.24
N ILE A 446 -8.37 -11.19 -9.04
CA ILE A 446 -9.80 -11.10 -9.38
C ILE A 446 -10.03 -11.67 -10.78
N TYR A 447 -10.83 -12.72 -10.87
CA TYR A 447 -11.15 -13.37 -12.15
C TYR A 447 -12.30 -12.67 -12.87
N SER A 448 -12.27 -12.67 -14.21
CA SER A 448 -13.35 -12.08 -15.03
C SER A 448 -14.68 -12.83 -14.87
N SER A 449 -14.62 -14.14 -14.58
CA SER A 449 -15.74 -14.98 -14.17
C SER A 449 -16.34 -14.49 -12.84
N GLU A 450 -15.52 -14.15 -11.85
CA GLU A 450 -16.02 -13.61 -10.57
C GLU A 450 -16.69 -12.25 -10.74
N LEU A 451 -16.09 -11.32 -11.48
CA LEU A 451 -16.73 -10.03 -11.79
C LEU A 451 -18.05 -10.20 -12.55
N SER A 452 -18.12 -11.20 -13.44
CA SER A 452 -19.36 -11.53 -14.15
C SER A 452 -20.43 -12.09 -13.22
N GLY A 453 -20.03 -12.92 -12.25
CA GLY A 453 -20.91 -13.46 -11.21
C GLY A 453 -21.42 -12.37 -10.26
N ASP A 454 -20.53 -11.50 -9.79
CA ASP A 454 -20.86 -10.34 -8.96
C ASP A 454 -21.85 -9.41 -9.68
N LYS A 455 -21.62 -9.14 -10.97
CA LYS A 455 -22.53 -8.34 -11.80
C LYS A 455 -23.88 -9.03 -11.96
N PHE A 456 -23.91 -10.32 -12.28
CA PHE A 456 -25.15 -11.09 -12.38
C PHE A 456 -25.94 -11.02 -11.07
N PHE A 457 -25.29 -11.28 -9.94
CA PHE A 457 -25.92 -11.20 -8.62
C PHE A 457 -26.47 -9.81 -8.36
N SER A 458 -25.68 -8.77 -8.60
CA SER A 458 -26.07 -7.38 -8.37
C SER A 458 -27.33 -6.95 -9.13
N GLN A 459 -27.58 -7.57 -10.30
CA GLN A 459 -28.67 -7.27 -11.21
C GLN A 459 -29.91 -8.15 -10.97
N THR A 460 -29.72 -9.36 -10.45
CA THR A 460 -30.79 -10.36 -10.35
C THR A 460 -31.29 -10.57 -8.92
N ALA A 461 -30.45 -10.32 -7.91
CA ALA A 461 -30.81 -10.53 -6.53
C ALA A 461 -31.92 -9.55 -6.10
N ARG A 462 -33.06 -10.10 -5.68
CA ARG A 462 -34.13 -9.33 -5.04
C ARG A 462 -33.84 -9.27 -3.54
N LEU A 463 -33.27 -8.14 -3.12
CA LEU A 463 -33.05 -7.86 -1.70
C LEU A 463 -34.26 -7.07 -1.18
N ASN A 464 -34.98 -7.65 -0.23
CA ASN A 464 -35.88 -6.91 0.64
C ASN A 464 -35.04 -6.41 1.82
N SER A 465 -35.47 -5.38 2.55
CA SER A 465 -34.74 -4.81 3.70
C SER A 465 -34.35 -5.83 4.79
N TYR A 466 -34.93 -7.03 4.78
CA TYR A 466 -34.66 -8.14 5.70
C TYR A 466 -33.79 -9.27 5.12
N ASN A 467 -33.53 -9.30 3.81
CA ASN A 467 -32.78 -10.40 3.19
C ASN A 467 -31.27 -10.18 3.41
N GLN A 468 -30.65 -11.00 4.25
CA GLN A 468 -29.19 -11.07 4.38
C GLN A 468 -28.65 -12.06 3.35
N TYR A 469 -27.46 -11.80 2.81
CA TYR A 469 -26.74 -12.74 1.96
C TYR A 469 -25.40 -13.07 2.62
N LEU A 470 -25.05 -14.36 2.64
CA LEU A 470 -23.79 -14.81 3.17
C LEU A 470 -22.76 -14.58 2.11
N TYR A 471 -21.82 -13.74 2.47
CA TYR A 471 -20.80 -13.36 1.55
C TYR A 471 -19.41 -13.49 2.15
N ALA A 472 -18.69 -14.46 1.60
CA ALA A 472 -17.25 -14.43 1.53
C ALA A 472 -16.80 -13.19 0.75
N PRO A 473 -15.71 -12.51 1.10
CA PRO A 473 -15.45 -11.13 0.65
C PRO A 473 -15.16 -10.94 -0.88
N SER A 474 -16.16 -10.68 -1.75
CA SER A 474 -16.09 -9.81 -2.98
C SER A 474 -16.54 -8.37 -2.68
N PRO A 475 -15.59 -7.48 -2.50
CA PRO A 475 -15.84 -6.07 -2.81
C PRO A 475 -16.39 -5.79 -4.23
N GLY A 476 -16.29 -6.72 -5.19
CA GLY A 476 -16.86 -6.60 -6.54
C GLY A 476 -18.40 -6.49 -6.63
N ILE A 477 -19.17 -7.09 -5.72
CA ILE A 477 -20.64 -6.90 -5.69
C ILE A 477 -20.98 -5.43 -5.47
N ARG A 478 -20.29 -4.79 -4.51
CA ARG A 478 -20.50 -3.38 -4.18
C ARG A 478 -20.05 -2.43 -5.28
N PHE A 479 -19.11 -2.86 -6.13
CA PHE A 479 -18.76 -2.15 -7.35
C PHE A 479 -19.94 -2.06 -8.34
N TYR A 480 -20.75 -3.12 -8.43
CA TYR A 480 -21.91 -3.14 -9.32
C TYR A 480 -23.19 -2.64 -8.66
N ASN A 481 -23.38 -2.85 -7.36
CA ASN A 481 -24.52 -2.34 -6.59
C ASN A 481 -24.15 -1.99 -5.13
N ASN A 482 -24.06 -0.68 -4.89
CA ASN A 482 -23.58 -0.08 -3.66
C ASN A 482 -24.57 -0.13 -2.50
N SER A 483 -25.85 -0.43 -2.77
CA SER A 483 -26.89 -0.51 -1.74
C SER A 483 -26.95 -1.88 -1.07
N MET A 484 -26.18 -2.86 -1.56
CA MET A 484 -26.15 -4.19 -0.98
C MET A 484 -25.37 -4.21 0.34
N VAL A 485 -26.07 -4.55 1.43
CA VAL A 485 -25.51 -4.64 2.80
C VAL A 485 -24.93 -6.04 3.04
N LEU A 486 -23.71 -6.12 3.58
CA LEU A 486 -23.05 -7.40 3.88
C LEU A 486 -23.60 -8.01 5.19
N PHE A 487 -23.61 -9.34 5.27
CA PHE A 487 -23.78 -10.03 6.54
C PHE A 487 -22.44 -10.08 7.31
N ASP A 488 -22.38 -9.41 8.47
CA ASP A 488 -21.16 -9.25 9.28
C ASP A 488 -20.78 -10.50 10.13
N GLY A 489 -21.47 -11.63 9.98
CA GLY A 489 -21.28 -12.82 10.83
C GLY A 489 -20.23 -13.84 10.34
N PHE A 490 -19.30 -13.46 9.46
CA PHE A 490 -18.33 -14.38 8.86
C PHE A 490 -16.89 -14.02 9.26
N SER A 491 -16.42 -14.50 10.43
CA SER A 491 -15.01 -14.35 10.79
C SER A 491 -14.19 -15.54 10.26
N ILE A 492 -13.11 -15.21 9.55
CA ILE A 492 -12.19 -16.21 8.98
C ILE A 492 -11.56 -17.04 10.09
N GLU A 493 -11.17 -16.40 11.20
CA GLU A 493 -10.63 -17.06 12.39
C GLU A 493 -11.54 -18.18 12.89
N HIS A 494 -12.86 -17.99 12.86
CA HIS A 494 -13.82 -19.00 13.29
C HIS A 494 -13.87 -20.19 12.32
N ILE A 495 -13.87 -19.96 11.01
CA ILE A 495 -13.82 -21.04 10.00
C ILE A 495 -12.54 -21.87 10.15
N CYS A 496 -11.43 -21.20 10.41
CA CYS A 496 -10.12 -21.82 10.46
C CYS A 496 -9.88 -22.56 11.79
N SER A 497 -10.47 -22.09 12.88
CA SER A 497 -10.38 -22.73 14.20
C SER A 497 -11.37 -23.89 14.38
N GLU A 498 -12.58 -23.82 13.84
CA GLU A 498 -13.59 -24.87 13.99
C GLU A 498 -13.50 -26.00 12.96
N GLY A 499 -12.74 -25.80 11.87
CA GLY A 499 -12.55 -26.79 10.82
C GLY A 499 -13.88 -27.32 10.24
N LYS A 500 -13.93 -28.59 9.86
CA LYS A 500 -15.12 -29.24 9.26
C LYS A 500 -16.36 -29.33 10.18
N LYS A 501 -16.29 -28.83 11.43
CA LYS A 501 -17.39 -28.91 12.41
C LYS A 501 -18.20 -27.62 12.53
N HIS A 502 -17.95 -26.63 11.68
CA HIS A 502 -18.69 -25.38 11.73
C HIS A 502 -20.18 -25.64 11.49
N ASN A 503 -21.00 -25.33 12.50
CA ASN A 503 -22.44 -25.55 12.40
C ASN A 503 -23.09 -24.35 11.72
N PHE A 504 -23.26 -24.45 10.40
CA PHE A 504 -23.89 -23.41 9.60
C PHE A 504 -25.39 -23.18 9.92
N SER A 505 -25.95 -23.89 10.92
CA SER A 505 -27.29 -23.61 11.42
C SER A 505 -27.43 -22.20 12.00
N SER A 506 -26.36 -21.48 12.33
CA SER A 506 -26.48 -20.06 12.74
C SER A 506 -26.79 -19.12 11.58
N TYR A 507 -26.74 -19.59 10.32
CA TYR A 507 -26.96 -18.80 9.11
C TYR A 507 -28.37 -18.96 8.51
N TYR A 508 -29.39 -19.36 9.30
CA TYR A 508 -30.77 -19.53 8.79
C TYR A 508 -31.37 -18.26 8.14
N ASP A 509 -30.85 -17.07 8.46
CA ASP A 509 -31.31 -15.80 7.89
C ASP A 509 -30.66 -15.45 6.53
N VAL A 510 -29.75 -16.31 6.05
CA VAL A 510 -29.06 -16.15 4.77
C VAL A 510 -29.93 -16.64 3.62
N LYS A 511 -30.21 -15.74 2.68
CA LYS A 511 -30.99 -16.05 1.47
C LYS A 511 -30.15 -16.48 0.29
N TYR A 512 -28.92 -15.96 0.18
CA TYR A 512 -28.00 -16.27 -0.91
C TYR A 512 -26.64 -16.64 -0.36
N ILE A 513 -26.03 -17.66 -0.95
CA ILE A 513 -24.66 -18.09 -0.66
C ILE A 513 -23.88 -18.02 -1.94
N MET A 514 -22.76 -17.31 -1.90
CA MET A 514 -21.87 -17.17 -3.04
C MET A 514 -20.54 -17.79 -2.71
N LEU A 515 -20.09 -18.72 -3.56
CA LEU A 515 -18.81 -19.39 -3.44
C LEU A 515 -17.97 -19.03 -4.65
N THR A 516 -16.82 -18.40 -4.41
CA THR A 516 -15.92 -17.90 -5.45
C THR A 516 -14.58 -18.64 -5.42
N LYS A 517 -13.89 -18.70 -6.56
CA LYS A 517 -12.55 -19.29 -6.66
C LYS A 517 -11.56 -18.53 -5.79
N GLN A 518 -11.61 -17.20 -5.77
CA GLN A 518 -10.79 -16.36 -4.91
C GLN A 518 -11.01 -16.71 -3.43
N PHE A 519 -12.26 -16.86 -2.99
CA PHE A 519 -12.54 -17.23 -1.61
C PHE A 519 -12.06 -18.64 -1.26
N ASN A 520 -12.24 -19.59 -2.17
CA ASN A 520 -11.69 -20.93 -2.01
C ASN A 520 -10.17 -20.91 -1.89
N ASN A 521 -9.49 -20.17 -2.77
CA ASN A 521 -8.05 -20.00 -2.73
C ASN A 521 -7.61 -19.30 -1.44
N PHE A 522 -8.39 -18.32 -0.96
CA PHE A 522 -8.13 -17.65 0.30
C PHE A 522 -8.20 -18.63 1.49
N LEU A 523 -9.22 -19.48 1.57
CA LEU A 523 -9.33 -20.46 2.66
C LEU A 523 -8.33 -21.60 2.56
N LEU A 524 -7.99 -22.04 1.34
CA LEU A 524 -6.88 -22.97 1.12
C LEU A 524 -5.56 -22.37 1.56
N TYR A 525 -5.29 -21.11 1.18
CA TYR A 525 -4.07 -20.40 1.55
C TYR A 525 -3.95 -20.16 3.05
N SER A 526 -5.05 -19.67 3.64
CA SER A 526 -5.08 -19.23 5.04
C SER A 526 -5.24 -20.40 6.00
N CYS A 527 -5.88 -21.49 5.61
CA CYS A 527 -6.31 -22.51 6.58
C CYS A 527 -6.20 -23.94 6.05
N ASN A 528 -5.68 -24.13 4.82
CA ASN A 528 -5.66 -25.42 4.13
C ASN A 528 -7.05 -26.09 4.07
N LEU A 529 -8.08 -25.26 4.00
CA LEU A 529 -9.47 -25.68 3.93
C LEU A 529 -9.97 -25.49 2.50
N ASN A 530 -10.23 -26.60 1.82
CA ASN A 530 -10.95 -26.58 0.56
C ASN A 530 -12.43 -26.36 0.86
N VAL A 531 -12.98 -25.28 0.32
CA VAL A 531 -14.37 -24.88 0.53
C VAL A 531 -15.34 -25.92 -0.01
N LEU A 532 -14.93 -26.68 -1.02
CA LEU A 532 -15.69 -27.79 -1.58
C LEU A 532 -15.67 -29.02 -0.64
N ASP A 533 -14.58 -29.22 0.11
CA ASP A 533 -14.41 -30.34 1.06
C ASP A 533 -15.01 -30.07 2.45
N LEU A 534 -15.40 -28.82 2.73
CA LEU A 534 -16.16 -28.46 3.93
C LEU A 534 -17.52 -29.17 3.97
N GLY A 535 -17.91 -29.88 2.92
CA GLY A 535 -19.15 -30.64 2.90
C GLY A 535 -20.28 -29.67 3.13
N PHE A 536 -20.40 -28.67 2.25
CA PHE A 536 -21.66 -27.96 2.07
C PHE A 536 -22.70 -28.96 1.56
N ASP A 537 -23.12 -29.89 2.43
CA ASP A 537 -24.32 -30.69 2.30
C ASP A 537 -25.51 -29.73 2.50
N PHE A 538 -25.64 -28.77 1.57
CA PHE A 538 -26.90 -28.10 1.30
C PHE A 538 -27.96 -29.09 0.78
N GLN A 539 -27.58 -30.35 0.54
CA GLN A 539 -28.46 -31.49 0.63
C GLN A 539 -28.82 -31.69 2.12
N ALA A 540 -29.97 -31.24 2.62
CA ALA A 540 -31.22 -31.85 2.18
C ALA A 540 -32.40 -30.90 2.44
N LYS A 541 -32.73 -30.09 1.43
CA LYS A 541 -34.09 -29.95 0.82
C LYS A 541 -34.45 -28.53 0.35
N ASN A 542 -33.70 -27.48 0.70
CA ASN A 542 -34.15 -26.10 0.46
C ASN A 542 -33.23 -25.19 -0.37
N THR A 543 -32.13 -25.67 -0.97
CA THR A 543 -31.29 -24.79 -1.82
C THR A 543 -31.58 -24.96 -3.31
N ASN A 544 -31.70 -23.84 -4.02
CA ASN A 544 -31.78 -23.76 -5.47
C ASN A 544 -30.47 -23.18 -6.00
N TYR A 545 -29.90 -23.85 -6.99
CA TYR A 545 -28.74 -23.34 -7.71
C TYR A 545 -29.18 -22.31 -8.76
N ILE A 546 -28.66 -21.09 -8.72
CA ILE A 546 -29.10 -19.98 -9.58
C ILE A 546 -28.06 -19.60 -10.64
N TYR A 547 -26.77 -19.71 -10.32
CA TYR A 547 -25.70 -19.29 -11.23
C TYR A 547 -24.43 -20.12 -11.05
N ASN A 548 -23.77 -20.42 -12.17
CA ASN A 548 -22.47 -21.05 -12.26
C ASN A 548 -21.75 -20.59 -13.51
N ASN A 549 -20.48 -20.24 -13.38
CA ASN A 549 -19.59 -20.04 -14.53
C ASN A 549 -18.21 -20.71 -14.35
N GLY A 550 -18.11 -21.71 -13.48
CA GLY A 550 -16.89 -22.42 -13.10
C GLY A 550 -16.27 -21.86 -11.83
N ASP A 551 -15.98 -20.56 -11.81
CA ASP A 551 -15.26 -19.91 -10.70
C ASP A 551 -16.17 -19.18 -9.71
N PHE A 552 -17.45 -19.00 -10.05
CA PHE A 552 -18.43 -18.29 -9.22
C PHE A 552 -19.76 -19.03 -9.19
N ASN A 553 -20.20 -19.41 -8.00
CA ASN A 553 -21.40 -20.20 -7.76
C ASN A 553 -22.36 -19.43 -6.85
N ILE A 554 -23.64 -19.38 -7.22
CA ILE A 554 -24.70 -18.74 -6.41
C ILE A 554 -25.78 -19.76 -6.08
N TYR A 555 -26.03 -19.92 -4.79
CA TYR A 555 -27.10 -20.73 -4.22
C TYR A 555 -28.13 -19.81 -3.56
N TYR A 556 -29.40 -20.17 -3.69
CA TYR A 556 -30.52 -19.52 -3.02
C TYR A 556 -31.16 -20.48 -2.03
N ILE A 557 -31.33 -20.03 -0.80
CA ILE A 557 -31.98 -20.81 0.26
C ILE A 557 -33.46 -20.43 0.27
N LYS A 558 -34.33 -21.43 0.13
CA LYS A 558 -35.80 -21.28 0.14
C LYS A 558 -36.35 -21.06 1.53
#